data_AF-A0A7S1VG41-F1
#
_entry.id   AF-A0A7S1VG41-F1
#
_cell.length_a   1.000
_cell.length_b   1.000
_cell.length_c   1.000
_cell.angle_alpha   90.00
_cell.angle_beta   90.00
_cell.angle_gamma   90.00
#
_symmetry.space_group_name_H-M   'P 1'
#
loop_
_entity.id
_entity.type
_entity.pdbx_description
1 polymer ?
#
loop_
_entity_poly.entity_id
_entity_poly.type
_entity_poly.pdbx_seq_one_letter_code
_entity_poly.pdbx_strand_id
1 'polypeptide(L)'
;MCTLGVNGITYHLDNAQQLSATVTHYFGSTRNVGYALAIWWYFTVVAHVVEASYAVYRALATLKLKKSALSWSVMVFFCGFPVMNRLAEFLQVHSKQMVKKNK
;
A
#
# COMPACT_ATOMS: atom_id res chain seq x y z
N MET A 1 11.10 -27.43 5.21
CA MET A 1 11.07 -26.65 3.96
C MET A 1 10.27 -25.38 4.21
N CYS A 2 10.81 -24.20 3.91
CA CYS A 2 10.07 -22.95 3.97
C CYS A 2 9.31 -22.78 2.65
N THR A 3 8.01 -23.04 2.65
CA THR A 3 7.14 -22.78 1.49
C THR A 3 6.65 -21.33 1.58
N LEU A 4 6.80 -20.57 0.50
CA LEU A 4 6.27 -19.20 0.37
C LEU A 4 4.97 -19.21 -0.45
N GLY A 5 4.22 -18.11 -0.40
CA GLY A 5 2.97 -17.94 -1.15
C GLY A 5 1.84 -18.83 -0.62
N VAL A 6 0.88 -19.17 -1.48
CA VAL A 6 -0.33 -19.92 -1.12
C VAL A 6 -0.01 -21.24 -0.41
N ASN A 7 0.99 -21.99 -0.89
CA ASN A 7 1.39 -23.27 -0.30
C ASN A 7 1.98 -23.10 1.11
N GLY A 8 2.73 -22.03 1.34
CA GLY A 8 3.24 -21.66 2.66
C GLY A 8 2.14 -21.31 3.64
N ILE A 9 1.25 -20.40 3.21
CA ILE A 9 0.12 -19.95 4.02
C ILE A 9 -0.78 -21.14 4.37
N THR A 10 -1.13 -21.97 3.39
CA THR A 10 -1.97 -23.15 3.59
C THR A 10 -1.32 -24.13 4.56
N TYR A 11 -0.03 -24.44 4.39
CA TYR A 11 0.72 -25.30 5.30
C TYR A 11 0.70 -24.79 6.74
N HIS A 12 0.92 -23.48 6.96
CA HIS A 12 0.90 -22.92 8.30
C HIS A 12 -0.50 -22.90 8.91
N LEU A 13 -1.54 -22.66 8.11
CA LEU A 13 -2.93 -22.71 8.56
C LEU A 13 -3.34 -24.15 8.93
N ASP A 14 -2.96 -25.14 8.13
CA ASP A 14 -3.29 -26.55 8.36
C ASP A 14 -2.63 -27.10 9.63
N ASN A 15 -1.41 -26.65 9.94
CA ASN A 15 -0.68 -27.06 11.14
C ASN A 15 -1.19 -26.37 12.44
N ALA A 16 -1.98 -25.31 12.33
CA ALA A 16 -2.58 -24.63 13.46
C ALA A 16 -4.02 -25.14 13.68
N GLN A 17 -4.20 -26.26 14.39
CA GLN A 17 -5.50 -26.96 14.53
C GLN A 17 -6.68 -26.05 14.92
N GLN A 18 -6.49 -25.15 15.89
CA GLN A 18 -7.52 -24.19 16.31
C GLN A 18 -7.90 -23.18 15.20
N LEU A 19 -6.91 -22.80 14.40
CA LEU A 19 -7.07 -21.83 13.32
C LEU A 19 -7.66 -22.49 12.07
N SER A 20 -7.23 -23.72 11.74
CA SER A 20 -7.74 -24.49 10.61
C SER A 20 -9.24 -24.76 10.72
N ALA A 21 -9.75 -25.13 11.90
CA ALA A 21 -11.18 -25.34 12.11
C ALA A 21 -11.99 -24.05 11.89
N THR A 22 -11.50 -22.93 12.42
CA THR A 22 -12.14 -21.62 12.27
C THR A 22 -12.11 -21.16 10.81
N VAL A 23 -10.96 -21.26 10.15
CA VAL A 23 -10.78 -20.88 8.75
C VAL A 23 -11.65 -21.74 7.84
N THR A 24 -11.70 -23.05 8.06
CA THR A 24 -12.53 -23.97 7.27
C THR A 24 -14.01 -23.67 7.48
N HIS A 25 -14.43 -23.29 8.69
CA HIS A 25 -15.81 -22.90 8.96
C HIS A 25 -16.25 -21.64 8.18
N TYR A 26 -15.41 -20.60 8.13
CA TYR A 26 -15.78 -19.34 7.48
C TYR A 26 -15.46 -19.28 5.99
N PHE A 27 -14.39 -19.96 5.54
CA PHE A 27 -13.86 -19.84 4.17
C PHE A 27 -13.93 -21.16 3.38
N GLY A 28 -14.45 -22.23 3.99
CA GLY A 28 -14.59 -23.56 3.39
C GLY A 28 -13.27 -24.34 3.25
N SER A 29 -12.13 -23.66 3.14
CA SER A 29 -10.80 -24.27 3.06
C SER A 29 -9.70 -23.26 3.42
N THR A 30 -8.64 -23.76 4.06
CA THR A 30 -7.39 -23.03 4.29
C THR A 30 -6.73 -22.56 2.98
N ARG A 31 -6.94 -23.31 1.88
CA ARG A 31 -6.43 -22.94 0.56
C ARG A 31 -7.12 -21.71 -0.03
N ASN A 32 -8.43 -21.56 0.20
CA ASN A 32 -9.18 -20.37 -0.23
C ASN A 32 -8.67 -19.12 0.47
N VAL A 33 -8.34 -19.23 1.77
CA VAL A 33 -7.70 -18.14 2.51
C VAL A 33 -6.31 -17.84 1.96
N GLY A 34 -5.52 -18.86 1.62
CA GLY A 34 -4.22 -18.69 0.97
C GLY A 34 -4.32 -17.88 -0.34
N TYR A 35 -5.29 -18.21 -1.20
CA TYR A 35 -5.53 -17.46 -2.44
C TYR A 35 -6.02 -16.03 -2.17
N ALA A 36 -6.95 -15.85 -1.24
CA ALA A 36 -7.46 -14.52 -0.88
C ALA A 36 -6.31 -13.63 -0.39
N LEU A 37 -5.49 -14.10 0.55
CA LEU A 37 -4.35 -13.36 1.08
C LEU A 37 -3.32 -13.03 -0.01
N ALA A 38 -3.06 -13.95 -0.94
CA ALA A 38 -2.18 -13.69 -2.07
C ALA A 38 -2.72 -12.58 -2.98
N ILE A 39 -4.01 -12.62 -3.33
CA ILE A 39 -4.67 -11.58 -4.14
C ILE A 39 -4.62 -10.24 -3.42
N TRP A 40 -4.97 -10.19 -2.14
CA TRP A 40 -4.94 -8.98 -1.32
C TRP A 40 -3.53 -8.38 -1.20
N TRP A 41 -2.51 -9.23 -1.10
CA TRP A 41 -1.11 -8.79 -1.10
C TRP A 41 -0.75 -8.09 -2.41
N TYR A 42 -1.01 -8.73 -3.56
CA TYR A 42 -0.71 -8.14 -4.86
C TYR A 42 -1.53 -6.87 -5.11
N PHE A 43 -2.79 -6.84 -4.72
CA PHE A 43 -3.63 -5.64 -4.80
C PHE A 43 -3.03 -4.49 -3.99
N THR A 44 -2.63 -4.74 -2.74
CA THR A 44 -2.00 -3.74 -1.87
C THR A 44 -0.70 -3.20 -2.47
N VAL A 45 0.16 -4.09 -3.00
CA VAL A 45 1.40 -3.68 -3.68
C VAL A 45 1.09 -2.77 -4.86
N VAL A 46 0.14 -3.14 -5.72
CA VAL A 46 -0.25 -2.32 -6.88
C VAL A 46 -0.81 -0.97 -6.43
N ALA A 47 -1.67 -0.95 -5.41
CA ALA A 47 -2.21 0.30 -4.86
C ALA A 47 -1.09 1.23 -4.37
N HIS A 48 -0.12 0.70 -3.62
CA HIS A 48 1.02 1.48 -3.12
C HIS A 48 1.94 1.98 -4.26
N VAL A 49 2.12 1.20 -5.33
CA VAL A 49 2.85 1.67 -6.54
C VAL A 49 2.13 2.85 -7.18
N VAL A 50 0.80 2.77 -7.32
CA VAL A 50 -0.01 3.85 -7.90
C VAL A 50 0.07 5.11 -7.04
N GLU A 51 -0.07 4.98 -5.72
CA GLU A 51 0.04 6.10 -4.78
C GLU A 51 1.44 6.74 -4.83
N ALA A 52 2.50 5.93 -4.81
CA ALA A 52 3.88 6.41 -4.88
C ALA A 52 4.16 7.15 -6.20
N SER A 53 3.67 6.61 -7.33
CA SER A 53 3.79 7.24 -8.64
C SER A 53 3.07 8.59 -8.68
N TYR A 54 1.86 8.67 -8.11
CA TYR A 54 1.12 9.92 -7.99
C TYR A 54 1.85 10.93 -7.10
N ALA A 55 2.42 10.49 -5.97
CA ALA A 55 3.21 11.33 -5.07
C ALA A 55 4.42 11.94 -5.78
N VAL A 56 5.18 11.13 -6.53
CA VAL A 56 6.33 11.60 -7.33
C VAL A 56 5.90 12.62 -8.37
N TYR A 57 4.84 12.32 -9.13
CA TYR A 57 4.31 13.23 -10.14
C TYR A 57 3.97 14.59 -9.53
N ARG A 58 3.25 14.61 -8.40
CA ARG A 58 2.88 15.88 -7.72
C ARG A 58 4.08 16.59 -7.10
N ALA A 59 5.03 15.86 -6.53
CA ALA A 59 6.25 16.44 -5.98
C ALA A 59 7.10 17.13 -7.05
N LEU A 60 7.24 16.51 -8.24
CA LEU A 60 8.04 17.06 -9.33
C LEU A 60 7.30 18.16 -10.11
N ALA A 61 6.05 17.92 -10.49
CA ALA A 61 5.29 18.83 -11.36
C ALA A 61 4.72 20.04 -10.61
N THR A 62 4.18 19.83 -9.40
CA THR A 62 3.51 20.90 -8.64
C THR A 62 4.45 21.58 -7.67
N LEU A 63 5.15 20.81 -6.83
CA LEU A 63 5.99 21.37 -5.76
C LEU A 63 7.44 21.65 -6.19
N LYS A 64 7.87 21.18 -7.37
CA LYS A 64 9.24 21.29 -7.90
C LYS A 64 10.32 20.74 -6.94
N LEU A 65 9.95 19.74 -6.13
CA LEU A 65 10.77 19.11 -5.10
C LEU A 65 11.67 18.00 -5.69
N LYS A 66 12.64 18.38 -6.53
CA LYS A 66 13.47 17.42 -7.29
C LYS A 66 14.23 16.42 -6.40
N LYS A 67 14.80 16.87 -5.28
CA LYS A 67 15.63 16.00 -4.41
C LYS A 67 14.81 15.17 -3.42
N SER A 68 13.64 15.64 -2.98
CA SER A 68 12.82 14.94 -1.99
C SER A 68 11.70 14.11 -2.61
N ALA A 69 11.45 14.19 -3.92
CA ALA A 69 10.45 13.36 -4.60
C ALA A 69 10.68 11.86 -4.38
N LEU A 70 11.93 11.40 -4.39
CA LEU A 70 12.27 10.00 -4.13
C LEU A 70 11.95 9.59 -2.68
N SER A 71 12.24 10.46 -1.71
CA SER A 71 11.91 10.22 -0.30
C SER A 71 10.39 10.09 -0.10
N TRP A 72 9.61 11.01 -0.70
CA TRP A 72 8.16 10.94 -0.69
C TRP A 72 7.63 9.66 -1.35
N SER A 73 8.22 9.24 -2.47
CA SER A 73 7.86 7.98 -3.13
C SER A 73 8.05 6.78 -2.22
N VAL A 74 9.20 6.69 -1.55
CA VAL A 74 9.55 5.59 -0.67
C VAL A 74 8.61 5.56 0.53
N MET A 75 8.38 6.72 1.16
CA MET A 75 7.46 6.81 2.30
C MET A 75 6.03 6.44 1.92
N VAL A 76 5.53 6.90 0.77
CA VAL A 76 4.19 6.53 0.29
C VAL A 76 4.11 5.06 -0.10
N PHE A 77 5.15 4.49 -0.72
CA PHE A 77 5.14 3.06 -1.05
C PHE A 77 5.11 2.15 0.20
N PHE A 78 5.73 2.53 1.31
CA PHE A 78 5.73 1.71 2.53
C PHE A 78 4.55 2.00 3.46
N CYS A 79 4.11 3.24 3.55
CA CYS A 79 3.06 3.64 4.49
C CYS A 79 1.68 3.84 3.84
N GLY A 80 1.63 3.98 2.51
CA GLY A 80 0.41 4.18 1.75
C GLY A 80 -0.29 5.52 2.00
N PHE A 81 -1.62 5.47 2.00
CA PHE A 81 -2.51 6.62 2.08
C PHE A 81 -2.24 7.64 3.21
N PRO A 82 -1.91 7.26 4.47
CA PRO A 82 -1.63 8.23 5.53
C PRO A 82 -0.54 9.26 5.18
N VAL A 83 0.53 8.82 4.50
CA VAL A 83 1.60 9.72 4.05
C VAL A 83 1.15 10.53 2.82
N MET A 84 0.38 9.91 1.93
CA MET A 84 -0.19 10.58 0.77
C MET A 84 -1.12 11.74 1.18
N ASN A 85 -1.88 11.59 2.26
CA ASN A 85 -2.74 12.63 2.80
C ASN A 85 -1.94 13.85 3.29
N ARG A 86 -0.79 13.64 3.93
CA ARG A 86 0.14 14.72 4.31
C ARG A 86 0.69 15.45 3.10
N LEU A 87 1.02 14.73 2.03
CA LEU A 87 1.44 15.36 0.78
C LEU A 87 0.32 16.19 0.16
N ALA A 88 -0.93 15.72 0.23
CA ALA A 88 -2.10 16.45 -0.23
C ALA A 88 -2.31 17.76 0.57
N GLU A 89 -2.14 17.74 1.89
CA GLU A 89 -2.16 18.95 2.74
C GLU A 89 -1.11 19.98 2.27
N PHE A 90 0.13 19.55 2.01
CA PHE A 90 1.17 20.45 1.49
C PHE A 90 0.82 21.03 0.12
N LEU A 91 0.23 20.23 -0.78
CA LEU A 91 -0.22 20.69 -2.10
C LEU A 91 -1.31 21.76 -1.98
N GLN A 92 -2.23 21.63 -1.03
CA GLN A 92 -3.29 22.61 -0.78
C GLN A 92 -2.73 23.94 -0.22
N VAL A 93 -1.74 23.88 0.66
CA VAL A 93 -1.09 25.09 1.17
C VAL A 93 -0.32 25.81 0.06
N HIS A 94 0.43 25.04 -0.76
CA HIS A 94 1.20 25.60 -1.86
C HIS A 94 0.31 26.31 -2.89
N SER A 95 -0.83 25.72 -3.28
CA SER A 95 -1.76 26.34 -4.23
C SER A 95 -2.34 27.66 -3.71
N LYS A 96 -2.71 27.73 -2.41
CA LYS A 96 -3.18 28.96 -1.77
C LYS A 96 -2.13 30.06 -1.78
N GLN A 97 -0.86 29.73 -1.52
CA GLN A 97 0.23 30.71 -1.54
C GLN A 97 0.50 31.26 -2.94
N MET A 98 0.46 30.42 -3.98
CA MET A 98 0.66 30.85 -5.37
C MET A 98 -0.43 31.83 -5.83
N VAL A 99 -1.68 31.62 -5.42
CA VAL A 99 -2.79 32.56 -5.70
C VAL A 99 -2.59 33.91 -4.99
N LYS A 100 -2.15 33.90 -3.72
CA LYS A 100 -1.90 35.13 -2.96
C LYS A 100 -0.76 35.97 -3.56
N LYS A 101 0.27 35.33 -4.12
CA LYS A 101 1.42 36.02 -4.74
C LYS A 101 1.07 36.74 -6.06
N ASN A 102 0.05 36.25 -6.76
CA ASN A 102 -0.39 36.81 -8.05
C ASN A 102 -1.49 37.88 -7.92
N LYS A 103 -1.90 38.24 -6.70
CA LYS A 103 -2.76 39.39 -6.40
C LYS A 103 -1.92 40.53 -5.86
#